data_AF-A0A3B1DHM2-F1
#
_entry.id   AF-A0A3B1DHM2-F1
#
_cell.length_a   1.000
_cell.length_b   1.000
_cell.length_c   1.000
_cell.angle_alpha   90.00
_cell.angle_beta   90.00
_cell.angle_gamma   90.00
#
_symmetry.space_group_name_H-M   'P 1'
#
loop_
_entity.id
_entity.type
_entity.pdbx_description
1 polymer ?
#
loop_
_entity_poly.entity_id
_entity_poly.type
_entity_poly.pdbx_seq_one_letter_code
_entity_poly.pdbx_strand_id
1 'polypeptide(L)'
;EGSCRPFKTLACARGSISSGDPTFSRVHLDADAEALRSVGLPFCLVQSIRSIAKPQHRRPTECIVISVYPLPMLLMALAIPLAFLSGSIPFGLLIARAKGVNIRDHGSGNIGATNVWRTLGRGPGLTCFALDVAKGLIPTLSVGLAGGLIGQTAIPAPQAWLWLALVAAAILGHMFSPWIGFKGGKGVATGFGALLGIYPLLTWPAVGALATWLLVAKVSKYVSLASCLAALSLPAWLALTVELLSDQPGRHAEVLPFYTVVVLLAVVVVAKHRANLGRLLRGTENRIGQRIDPHATPTPNATPAASETPSGG
;
A
#
# COMPACT_ATOMS: atom_id res chain seq x y z
N GLU A 1 13.88 -8.04 -32.98
CA GLU A 1 15.17 -7.55 -32.44
C GLU A 1 15.02 -6.04 -32.25
N GLY A 2 15.03 -5.41 -31.07
CA GLY A 2 15.71 -5.74 -29.83
C GLY A 2 16.63 -4.56 -29.47
N SER A 3 16.09 -3.46 -28.92
CA SER A 3 16.87 -2.50 -28.13
C SER A 3 15.96 -1.51 -27.38
N CYS A 4 15.68 -1.82 -26.11
CA CYS A 4 15.23 -0.83 -25.14
C CYS A 4 16.32 0.24 -24.97
N ARG A 5 16.05 1.47 -25.42
CA ARG A 5 16.90 2.61 -25.05
C ARG A 5 16.49 3.10 -23.66
N PRO A 6 17.41 3.20 -22.68
CA PRO A 6 17.10 3.83 -21.41
C PRO A 6 16.81 5.31 -21.66
N PHE A 7 15.86 5.88 -20.91
CA PHE A 7 15.64 7.33 -20.83
C PHE A 7 16.93 7.99 -20.31
N LYS A 8 17.84 8.30 -21.22
CA LYS A 8 18.84 9.35 -21.03
C LYS A 8 18.08 10.64 -21.25
N THR A 9 17.97 11.48 -20.22
CA THR A 9 17.62 12.88 -20.43
C THR A 9 18.80 13.51 -21.19
N LEU A 10 18.76 13.42 -22.52
CA LEU A 10 19.66 14.16 -23.37
C LEU A 10 19.14 15.60 -23.35
N ALA A 11 19.78 16.48 -22.59
CA ALA A 11 19.69 17.90 -22.85
C ALA A 11 20.44 18.17 -24.17
N CYS A 12 19.80 17.89 -25.31
CA CYS A 12 20.27 18.30 -26.62
C CYS A 12 19.54 19.59 -26.96
N ALA A 13 20.20 20.73 -26.73
CA ALA A 13 19.74 22.01 -27.22
C ALA A 13 19.63 21.95 -28.76
N ARG A 14 18.43 22.01 -29.31
CA ARG A 14 18.23 22.21 -30.76
C ARG A 14 18.49 23.68 -31.07
N GLY A 15 19.67 24.00 -31.56
CA GLY A 15 19.90 25.25 -32.29
C GLY A 15 19.29 25.15 -33.68
N SER A 16 18.36 26.04 -34.02
CA SER A 16 17.88 26.21 -35.40
C SER A 16 19.01 26.75 -36.27
N ILE A 17 19.38 26.01 -37.31
CA ILE A 17 20.35 26.46 -38.32
C ILE A 17 19.58 27.37 -39.28
N SER A 18 19.79 28.70 -39.18
CA SER A 18 19.47 29.63 -40.26
C SER A 18 20.68 29.72 -41.19
N SER A 19 20.43 29.52 -42.47
CA SER A 19 21.42 29.51 -43.55
C SER A 19 22.18 30.83 -43.69
N GLY A 20 23.52 30.77 -43.67
CA GLY A 20 24.40 31.85 -44.13
C GLY A 20 25.75 31.89 -43.39
N ASP A 21 26.83 31.58 -44.12
CA ASP A 21 28.26 31.83 -43.84
C ASP A 21 29.06 30.79 -42.98
N PRO A 22 30.20 30.21 -43.45
CA PRO A 22 30.81 29.01 -42.87
C PRO A 22 31.92 29.24 -41.83
N THR A 23 32.10 30.45 -41.30
CA THR A 23 33.20 30.72 -40.35
C THR A 23 32.74 31.44 -39.10
N PHE A 24 32.79 30.72 -37.97
CA PHE A 24 32.53 31.16 -36.59
C PHE A 24 31.08 31.50 -36.23
N SER A 25 30.30 30.49 -35.85
CA SER A 25 29.09 30.68 -35.02
C SER A 25 29.41 30.48 -33.55
N ARG A 26 29.37 31.55 -32.75
CA ARG A 26 29.39 31.49 -31.28
C ARG A 26 28.07 30.89 -30.80
N VAL A 27 28.11 29.71 -30.16
CA VAL A 27 26.95 29.11 -29.47
C VAL A 27 27.03 29.51 -28.00
N HIS A 28 26.18 30.44 -27.57
CA HIS A 28 25.95 30.69 -26.14
C HIS A 28 25.11 29.54 -25.56
N LEU A 29 25.66 28.83 -24.58
CA LEU A 29 24.96 27.80 -23.81
C LEU A 29 24.45 28.41 -22.51
N ASP A 30 23.23 28.95 -22.52
CA ASP A 30 22.47 29.16 -21.30
C ASP A 30 21.49 27.98 -21.13
N ALA A 31 21.72 27.15 -20.12
CA ALA A 31 20.73 26.17 -19.70
C ALA A 31 19.59 26.93 -19.02
N ASP A 32 18.49 27.15 -19.75
CA ASP A 32 17.32 27.85 -19.24
C ASP A 32 16.79 27.18 -17.97
N ALA A 33 16.66 27.96 -16.91
CA ALA A 33 16.14 27.49 -15.63
C ALA A 33 14.70 26.96 -15.75
N GLU A 34 13.96 27.41 -16.76
CA GLU A 34 12.65 26.89 -17.12
C GLU A 34 12.72 25.47 -17.69
N ALA A 35 13.71 25.15 -18.53
CA ALA A 35 13.89 23.81 -19.07
C ALA A 35 14.28 22.78 -18.00
N LEU A 36 14.97 23.19 -16.94
CA LEU A 36 15.29 22.32 -15.80
C LEU A 36 14.11 22.17 -14.83
N ARG A 37 13.26 23.21 -14.70
CA ARG A 37 12.01 23.15 -13.91
C ARG A 37 10.94 22.31 -14.59
N SER A 38 10.87 22.30 -15.92
CA SER A 38 9.91 21.48 -16.67
C SER A 38 10.14 19.97 -16.54
N VAL A 39 11.29 19.55 -16.00
CA VAL A 39 11.59 18.14 -15.68
C VAL A 39 11.36 17.82 -14.19
N GLY A 40 10.76 18.73 -13.42
CA GLY A 40 10.34 18.49 -12.03
C GLY A 40 11.47 18.47 -11.00
N LEU A 41 12.64 19.03 -11.31
CA LEU A 41 13.75 19.10 -10.35
C LEU A 41 13.45 20.12 -9.23
N PRO A 42 13.64 19.76 -7.94
CA PRO A 42 13.47 20.69 -6.83
C PRO A 42 14.47 21.85 -6.93
N PHE A 43 14.03 23.06 -6.54
CA PHE A 43 14.78 24.32 -6.72
C PHE A 43 16.22 24.27 -6.16
N CYS A 44 16.42 23.63 -5.02
CA CYS A 44 17.75 23.45 -4.43
C CYS A 44 18.70 22.63 -5.32
N LEU A 45 18.18 21.61 -6.00
CA LEU A 45 18.98 20.75 -6.88
C LEU A 45 19.36 21.49 -8.16
N VAL A 46 18.47 22.33 -8.68
CA VAL A 46 18.76 23.23 -9.82
C VAL A 46 19.90 24.20 -9.46
N GLN A 47 19.91 24.74 -8.23
CA GLN A 47 20.99 25.61 -7.76
C GLN A 47 22.31 24.86 -7.54
N SER A 48 22.29 23.64 -7.01
CA SER A 48 23.49 22.82 -6.86
C SER A 48 24.13 22.46 -8.21
N ILE A 49 23.32 22.13 -9.23
CA ILE A 49 23.80 21.85 -10.59
C ILE A 49 24.44 23.10 -11.22
N ARG A 50 23.82 24.28 -11.02
CA ARG A 50 24.40 25.57 -11.48
C ARG A 50 25.75 25.89 -10.84
N SER A 51 25.93 25.53 -9.56
CA SER A 51 27.19 25.74 -8.84
C SER A 51 28.33 24.90 -9.43
N ILE A 52 28.03 23.65 -9.81
CA ILE A 52 28.99 22.70 -10.40
C ILE A 52 29.33 23.07 -11.84
N ALA A 53 28.38 23.66 -12.58
CA ALA A 53 28.56 24.06 -13.97
C ALA A 53 29.34 25.38 -14.17
N LYS A 54 29.88 26.00 -13.10
CA LYS A 54 30.73 27.19 -13.26
C LYS A 54 31.99 26.81 -14.05
N PRO A 55 32.27 27.47 -15.18
CA PRO A 55 33.35 27.07 -16.07
C PRO A 55 34.70 27.48 -15.46
N GLN A 56 35.35 26.58 -14.74
CA GLN A 56 36.79 26.66 -14.53
C GLN A 56 37.48 25.82 -15.61
N HIS A 57 38.01 26.53 -16.62
CA HIS A 57 39.01 26.07 -17.59
C HIS A 57 39.07 24.55 -17.85
N ARG A 58 38.30 24.03 -18.83
CA ARG A 58 38.64 22.78 -19.54
C ARG A 58 37.81 22.60 -20.82
N ARG A 59 38.36 21.80 -21.73
CA ARG A 59 38.05 21.65 -23.16
C ARG A 59 36.58 21.23 -23.43
N PRO A 60 35.94 21.69 -24.52
CA PRO A 60 34.49 21.61 -24.74
C PRO A 60 33.97 20.28 -25.30
N THR A 61 34.63 19.13 -25.07
CA THR A 61 34.27 17.87 -25.77
C THR A 61 33.78 16.73 -24.89
N GLU A 62 33.66 16.90 -23.57
CA GLU A 62 33.10 15.87 -22.71
C GLU A 62 31.72 16.29 -22.20
N CYS A 63 30.68 15.80 -22.86
CA CYS A 63 29.33 15.80 -22.30
C CYS A 63 29.36 14.95 -21.02
N ILE A 64 29.41 15.60 -19.86
CA ILE A 64 29.18 14.94 -18.59
C ILE A 64 27.69 14.59 -18.54
N VAL A 65 27.35 13.35 -18.91
CA VAL A 65 26.03 12.79 -18.67
C VAL A 65 25.93 12.49 -17.18
N ILE A 66 25.50 13.48 -16.39
CA ILE A 66 25.11 13.25 -15.00
C ILE A 66 23.80 12.49 -15.06
N SER A 67 23.88 11.17 -14.96
CA SER A 67 22.70 10.31 -14.80
C SER A 67 22.07 10.61 -13.44
N VAL A 68 21.07 11.48 -13.41
CA VAL A 68 20.32 11.87 -12.19
C VAL A 68 19.37 10.72 -11.80
N TYR A 69 19.91 9.52 -11.55
CA TYR A 69 19.13 8.31 -11.29
C TYR A 69 19.61 7.47 -10.08
N PRO A 70 19.78 8.07 -8.88
CA PRO A 70 19.54 7.25 -7.69
C PRO A 70 18.79 7.89 -6.52
N LEU A 71 18.71 9.22 -6.39
CA LEU A 71 18.20 9.82 -5.14
C LEU A 71 16.72 9.47 -4.86
N PRO A 72 15.78 9.54 -5.82
CA PRO A 72 14.39 9.18 -5.55
C PRO A 72 14.24 7.69 -5.21
N MET A 73 14.92 6.80 -5.94
CA MET A 73 14.83 5.35 -5.69
C MET A 73 15.48 4.94 -4.37
N LEU A 74 16.60 5.57 -3.99
CA LEU A 74 17.23 5.37 -2.69
C LEU A 74 16.27 5.81 -1.57
N LEU A 75 15.60 6.96 -1.71
CA LEU A 75 14.61 7.42 -0.73
C LEU A 75 13.42 6.44 -0.64
N MET A 76 12.93 5.91 -1.76
CA MET A 76 11.89 4.87 -1.76
C MET A 76 12.35 3.62 -1.02
N ALA A 77 13.58 3.15 -1.28
CA ALA A 77 14.14 1.97 -0.61
C ALA A 77 14.29 2.20 0.90
N LEU A 78 14.76 3.39 1.31
CA LEU A 78 14.88 3.77 2.72
C LEU A 78 13.52 3.95 3.40
N ALA A 79 12.45 4.23 2.65
CA ALA A 79 11.09 4.33 3.19
C ALA A 79 10.43 2.96 3.47
N ILE A 80 10.93 1.86 2.88
CA ILE A 80 10.40 0.50 3.13
C ILE A 80 10.43 0.12 4.63
N PRO A 81 11.57 0.22 5.35
CA PRO A 81 11.57 -0.08 6.79
C PRO A 81 10.66 0.87 7.58
N LEU A 82 10.53 2.13 7.17
CA LEU A 82 9.62 3.08 7.81
C LEU A 82 8.15 2.69 7.61
N ALA A 83 7.79 2.18 6.43
CA ALA A 83 6.46 1.63 6.17
C ALA A 83 6.17 0.41 7.05
N PHE A 84 7.16 -0.48 7.25
CA PHE A 84 7.04 -1.60 8.19
C PHE A 84 6.82 -1.12 9.63
N LEU A 85 7.63 -0.16 10.10
CA LEU A 85 7.49 0.41 11.44
C LEU A 85 6.14 1.09 11.62
N SER A 86 5.68 1.87 10.64
CA SER A 86 4.35 2.48 10.66
C SER A 86 3.25 1.41 10.76
N GLY A 87 3.29 0.40 9.89
CA GLY A 87 2.37 -0.73 9.89
C GLY A 87 2.36 -1.51 11.20
N SER A 88 3.51 -1.59 11.89
CA SER A 88 3.66 -2.34 13.13
C SER A 88 2.95 -1.75 14.34
N ILE A 89 2.51 -0.49 14.29
CA ILE A 89 1.83 0.14 15.44
C ILE A 89 0.50 -0.59 15.71
N PRO A 90 0.30 -1.21 16.90
CA PRO A 90 -0.85 -2.07 17.16
C PRO A 90 -2.03 -1.26 17.72
N PHE A 91 -2.59 -0.35 16.92
CA PHE A 91 -3.63 0.59 17.37
C PHE A 91 -4.82 -0.04 18.09
N GLY A 92 -5.33 -1.18 17.63
CA GLY A 92 -6.45 -1.83 18.31
C GLY A 92 -6.12 -2.34 19.71
N LEU A 93 -4.87 -2.75 19.96
CA LEU A 93 -4.40 -3.09 21.31
C LEU A 93 -4.21 -1.82 22.15
N LEU A 94 -3.66 -0.75 21.57
CA LEU A 94 -3.46 0.52 22.27
C LEU A 94 -4.80 1.14 22.70
N ILE A 95 -5.77 1.18 21.79
CA ILE A 95 -7.13 1.68 22.07
C ILE A 95 -7.81 0.84 23.15
N ALA A 96 -7.70 -0.49 23.08
CA ALA A 96 -8.33 -1.35 24.08
C ALA A 96 -7.68 -1.21 25.45
N ARG A 97 -6.35 -1.15 25.52
CA ARG A 97 -5.62 -0.91 26.76
C ARG A 97 -5.94 0.44 27.37
N ALA A 98 -6.12 1.49 26.57
CA ALA A 98 -6.56 2.80 27.05
C ALA A 98 -7.98 2.77 27.66
N LYS A 99 -8.75 1.72 27.39
CA LYS A 99 -10.07 1.44 28.00
C LYS A 99 -10.00 0.37 29.10
N GLY A 100 -8.81 -0.04 29.54
CA GLY A 100 -8.62 -1.05 30.57
C GLY A 100 -8.92 -2.48 30.13
N VAL A 101 -9.02 -2.75 28.82
CA VAL A 101 -9.40 -4.07 28.28
C VAL A 101 -8.25 -4.69 27.48
N ASN A 102 -7.93 -5.95 27.78
CA ASN A 102 -7.03 -6.73 26.93
C ASN A 102 -7.81 -7.36 25.77
N ILE A 103 -7.74 -6.75 24.58
CA ILE A 103 -8.54 -7.19 23.42
C ILE A 103 -8.29 -8.65 22.97
N ARG A 104 -7.17 -9.26 23.38
CA ARG A 104 -6.85 -10.66 23.04
C ARG A 104 -7.73 -11.67 23.78
N ASP A 105 -8.28 -11.27 24.92
CA ASP A 105 -9.06 -12.17 25.78
C ASP A 105 -10.56 -12.17 25.39
N HIS A 106 -10.96 -11.33 24.43
CA HIS A 106 -12.35 -11.17 24.03
C HIS A 106 -12.58 -11.47 22.54
N GLY A 107 -13.76 -12.02 22.26
CA GLY A 107 -14.27 -12.24 20.90
C GLY A 107 -13.42 -13.15 20.06
N SER A 108 -12.85 -12.60 19.00
CA SER A 108 -11.97 -13.37 18.09
C SER A 108 -10.53 -13.47 18.59
N GLY A 109 -10.17 -12.76 19.66
CA GLY A 109 -8.80 -12.57 20.15
C GLY A 109 -7.88 -11.77 19.21
N ASN A 110 -8.41 -11.28 18.09
CA ASN A 110 -7.64 -10.48 17.13
C ASN A 110 -7.58 -9.01 17.57
N ILE A 111 -6.48 -8.33 17.25
CA ILE A 111 -6.30 -6.90 17.56
C ILE A 111 -6.93 -5.95 16.54
N GLY A 112 -7.52 -6.47 15.45
CA GLY A 112 -8.08 -5.65 14.39
C GLY A 112 -9.40 -4.95 14.77
N ALA A 113 -9.74 -3.91 14.00
CA ALA A 113 -10.89 -3.04 14.21
C ALA A 113 -12.22 -3.76 14.44
N THR A 114 -12.48 -4.89 13.77
CA THR A 114 -13.71 -5.67 13.95
C THR A 114 -13.86 -6.22 15.37
N ASN A 115 -12.76 -6.66 16.01
CA ASN A 115 -12.82 -7.16 17.37
C ASN A 115 -12.99 -5.99 18.35
N VAL A 116 -12.24 -4.91 18.13
CA VAL A 116 -12.36 -3.66 18.91
C VAL A 116 -13.79 -3.14 18.87
N TRP A 117 -14.42 -3.11 17.70
CA TRP A 117 -15.83 -2.73 17.55
C TRP A 117 -16.73 -3.63 18.39
N ARG A 118 -16.51 -4.94 18.35
CA ARG A 118 -17.36 -5.93 19.02
C ARG A 118 -17.30 -5.85 20.54
N THR A 119 -16.12 -5.52 21.06
CA THR A 119 -15.82 -5.49 22.49
C THR A 119 -16.03 -4.09 23.10
N LEU A 120 -15.64 -3.03 22.40
CA LEU A 120 -15.63 -1.65 22.94
C LEU A 120 -16.62 -0.71 22.25
N GLY A 121 -17.36 -1.21 21.25
CA GLY A 121 -18.38 -0.45 20.55
C GLY A 121 -17.88 0.29 19.31
N ARG A 122 -18.83 0.97 18.65
CA ARG A 122 -18.65 1.59 17.32
C ARG A 122 -17.53 2.62 17.27
N GLY A 123 -17.47 3.53 18.24
CA GLY A 123 -16.48 4.61 18.29
C GLY A 123 -15.04 4.08 18.26
N PRO A 124 -14.62 3.30 19.29
CA PRO A 124 -13.28 2.70 19.32
C PRO A 124 -12.97 1.80 18.11
N GLY A 125 -13.96 1.05 17.64
CA GLY A 125 -13.81 0.21 16.44
C GLY A 125 -13.51 1.01 15.18
N LEU A 126 -14.23 2.11 14.94
CA LEU A 126 -14.03 2.97 13.79
C LEU A 126 -12.70 3.74 13.88
N THR A 127 -12.33 4.22 15.07
CA THR A 127 -11.02 4.84 15.32
C THR A 127 -9.89 3.86 15.01
N CYS A 128 -10.00 2.62 15.48
CA CYS A 128 -9.02 1.57 15.15
C CYS A 128 -8.93 1.33 13.65
N PHE A 129 -10.06 1.27 12.96
CA PHE A 129 -10.09 1.10 11.50
C PHE A 129 -9.39 2.25 10.80
N ALA A 130 -9.73 3.50 11.13
CA ALA A 130 -9.13 4.68 10.52
C ALA A 130 -7.61 4.73 10.72
N LEU A 131 -7.12 4.43 11.92
CA LEU A 131 -5.69 4.41 12.22
C LEU A 131 -4.96 3.25 11.53
N ASP A 132 -5.57 2.07 11.44
CA ASP A 132 -5.02 0.95 10.67
C ASP A 132 -4.99 1.25 9.17
N VAL A 133 -5.95 1.99 8.62
CA VAL A 133 -5.91 2.48 7.23
C VAL A 133 -4.78 3.51 7.07
N ALA A 134 -4.70 4.49 7.98
CA ALA A 134 -3.73 5.57 7.92
C ALA A 134 -2.28 5.08 7.91
N LYS A 135 -1.93 4.07 8.72
CA LYS A 135 -0.56 3.53 8.75
C LYS A 135 -0.15 2.78 7.47
N GLY A 136 -1.11 2.32 6.67
CA GLY A 136 -0.84 1.81 5.32
C GLY A 136 -0.77 2.91 4.27
N LEU A 137 -1.70 3.86 4.35
CA LEU A 137 -1.86 4.96 3.40
C LEU A 137 -0.70 5.96 3.46
N ILE A 138 -0.32 6.42 4.65
CA ILE A 138 0.64 7.52 4.80
C ILE A 138 2.00 7.19 4.16
N PRO A 139 2.63 6.01 4.40
CA PRO A 139 3.92 5.71 3.78
C PRO A 139 3.83 5.61 2.25
N THR A 140 2.80 4.93 1.73
CA THR A 140 2.64 4.71 0.29
C THR A 140 2.31 6.01 -0.44
N LEU A 141 1.38 6.82 0.09
CA LEU A 141 1.03 8.12 -0.48
C LEU A 141 2.20 9.11 -0.41
N SER A 142 2.90 9.21 0.73
CA SER A 142 4.03 10.15 0.87
C SER A 142 5.14 9.86 -0.11
N VAL A 143 5.47 8.58 -0.31
CA VAL A 143 6.47 8.18 -1.32
C VAL A 143 5.96 8.41 -2.73
N GLY A 144 4.68 8.16 -3.00
CA GLY A 144 4.07 8.47 -4.28
C GLY A 144 4.18 9.95 -4.63
N LEU A 145 3.87 10.83 -3.66
CA LEU A 145 3.97 12.29 -3.82
C LEU A 145 5.41 12.74 -4.02
N ALA A 146 6.34 12.30 -3.16
CA ALA A 146 7.74 12.69 -3.23
C ALA A 146 8.45 12.16 -4.49
N GLY A 147 8.04 10.98 -4.97
CA GLY A 147 8.55 10.36 -6.20
C GLY A 147 7.85 10.83 -7.48
N GLY A 148 6.87 11.73 -7.39
CA GLY A 148 6.09 12.19 -8.53
C GLY A 148 5.23 11.11 -9.20
N LEU A 149 4.95 9.99 -8.52
CA LEU A 149 4.25 8.83 -9.06
C LEU A 149 2.72 8.98 -9.03
N ILE A 150 2.20 9.89 -8.21
CA ILE A 150 0.75 10.14 -8.10
C ILE A 150 0.20 10.61 -9.44
N GLY A 151 -0.85 9.93 -9.90
CA GLY A 151 -1.51 10.25 -11.17
C GLY A 151 -0.86 9.56 -12.38
N GLN A 152 0.31 8.95 -12.21
CA GLN A 152 0.93 8.17 -13.26
C GLN A 152 0.19 6.84 -13.43
N THR A 153 -0.14 6.53 -14.68
CA THR A 153 -0.81 5.28 -15.03
C THR A 153 0.14 4.29 -15.71
N ALA A 154 1.34 4.74 -16.08
CA ALA A 154 2.45 3.92 -16.59
C ALA A 154 3.66 4.19 -15.69
N ILE A 155 4.15 3.16 -14.99
CA ILE A 155 5.24 3.28 -14.02
C ILE A 155 6.29 2.22 -14.38
N PRO A 156 7.56 2.61 -14.59
CA PRO A 156 8.58 1.64 -14.93
C PRO A 156 8.77 0.62 -13.80
N ALA A 157 9.05 -0.63 -14.17
CA ALA A 157 9.04 -1.76 -13.25
C ALA A 157 9.87 -1.56 -11.98
N PRO A 158 11.10 -1.00 -12.00
CA PRO A 158 11.89 -0.79 -10.77
C PRO A 158 11.20 0.11 -9.74
N GLN A 159 10.60 1.22 -10.18
CA GLN A 159 9.87 2.15 -9.33
C GLN A 159 8.57 1.50 -8.83
N ALA A 160 7.86 0.78 -9.69
CA ALA A 160 6.67 0.04 -9.30
C ALA A 160 6.99 -0.97 -8.19
N TRP A 161 8.05 -1.77 -8.34
CA TRP A 161 8.46 -2.73 -7.31
C TRP A 161 8.82 -2.09 -5.98
N LEU A 162 9.56 -0.97 -5.99
CA LEU A 162 9.86 -0.24 -4.75
C LEU A 162 8.60 0.31 -4.09
N TRP A 163 7.69 0.90 -4.87
CA TRP A 163 6.45 1.45 -4.32
C TRP A 163 5.54 0.37 -3.74
N LEU A 164 5.44 -0.77 -4.43
CA LEU A 164 4.71 -1.94 -3.97
C LEU A 164 5.38 -2.64 -2.77
N ALA A 165 6.70 -2.54 -2.62
CA ALA A 165 7.39 -3.04 -1.44
C ALA A 165 6.96 -2.30 -0.17
N LEU A 166 6.58 -1.01 -0.26
CA LEU A 166 5.99 -0.28 0.87
C LEU A 166 4.62 -0.85 1.26
N VAL A 167 3.79 -1.25 0.29
CA VAL A 167 2.51 -1.92 0.54
C VAL A 167 2.75 -3.19 1.34
N ALA A 168 3.66 -4.04 0.86
CA ALA A 168 4.02 -5.28 1.55
C ALA A 168 4.57 -5.01 2.95
N ALA A 169 5.49 -4.05 3.09
CA ALA A 169 6.11 -3.70 4.36
C ALA A 169 5.09 -3.25 5.42
N ALA A 170 4.16 -2.35 5.07
CA ALA A 170 3.12 -1.90 6.01
C ALA A 170 2.20 -3.05 6.46
N ILE A 171 1.80 -3.92 5.53
CA ILE A 171 0.96 -5.09 5.84
C ILE A 171 1.71 -6.08 6.73
N LEU A 172 2.97 -6.39 6.39
CA LEU A 172 3.81 -7.28 7.18
C LEU A 172 4.07 -6.71 8.57
N GLY A 173 4.30 -5.40 8.71
CA GLY A 173 4.40 -4.72 9.99
C GLY A 173 3.14 -4.97 10.85
N HIS A 174 1.95 -4.81 10.28
CA HIS A 174 0.70 -5.08 11.01
C HIS A 174 0.52 -6.55 11.38
N MET A 175 0.93 -7.49 10.52
CA MET A 175 0.79 -8.93 10.74
C MET A 175 1.82 -9.49 11.73
N PHE A 176 3.04 -8.98 11.67
CA PHE A 176 4.24 -9.45 12.37
C PHE A 176 4.87 -8.32 13.17
N SER A 177 4.06 -7.58 13.93
CA SER A 177 4.53 -6.46 14.72
C SER A 177 5.51 -6.93 15.83
N PRO A 178 6.75 -6.41 15.88
CA PRO A 178 7.72 -6.77 16.91
C PRO A 178 7.27 -6.37 18.32
N TRP A 179 6.49 -5.28 18.45
CA TRP A 179 5.97 -4.75 19.72
C TRP A 179 5.05 -5.71 20.49
N ILE A 180 4.58 -6.76 19.83
CA ILE A 180 3.59 -7.69 20.37
C ILE A 180 3.98 -9.16 20.09
N GLY A 181 5.28 -9.44 20.04
CA GLY A 181 5.82 -10.78 19.85
C GLY A 181 5.43 -11.40 18.50
N PHE A 182 5.37 -10.59 17.44
CA PHE A 182 5.04 -11.00 16.07
C PHE A 182 3.64 -11.63 15.90
N LYS A 183 2.75 -11.43 16.88
CA LYS A 183 1.35 -11.90 16.86
C LYS A 183 0.40 -10.73 16.60
N GLY A 184 0.45 -10.23 15.36
CA GLY A 184 -0.36 -9.11 14.88
C GLY A 184 -1.71 -9.51 14.27
N GLY A 185 -2.34 -8.56 13.59
CA GLY A 185 -3.66 -8.75 12.99
C GLY A 185 -3.61 -9.42 11.61
N LYS A 186 -4.67 -9.23 10.83
CA LYS A 186 -4.82 -9.82 9.48
C LYS A 186 -4.49 -8.88 8.33
N GLY A 187 -4.27 -7.60 8.61
CA GLY A 187 -3.78 -6.62 7.63
C GLY A 187 -4.79 -6.14 6.59
N VAL A 188 -6.09 -6.42 6.74
CA VAL A 188 -7.12 -5.99 5.75
C VAL A 188 -7.23 -4.46 5.70
N ALA A 189 -7.37 -3.79 6.84
CA ALA A 189 -7.47 -2.32 6.90
C ALA A 189 -6.16 -1.64 6.47
N THR A 190 -5.01 -2.13 6.95
CA THR A 190 -3.69 -1.66 6.53
C THR A 190 -3.47 -1.83 5.03
N GLY A 191 -3.83 -2.99 4.49
CA GLY A 191 -3.72 -3.27 3.06
C GLY A 191 -4.62 -2.35 2.24
N PHE A 192 -5.88 -2.16 2.66
CA PHE A 192 -6.78 -1.19 2.02
C PHE A 192 -6.16 0.21 1.97
N GLY A 193 -5.66 0.73 3.10
CA GLY A 193 -4.99 2.02 3.13
C GLY A 193 -3.75 2.09 2.25
N ALA A 194 -2.91 1.07 2.28
CA ALA A 194 -1.70 1.02 1.46
C ALA A 194 -1.99 0.99 -0.05
N LEU A 195 -3.03 0.27 -0.47
CA LEU A 195 -3.47 0.26 -1.87
C LEU A 195 -4.03 1.62 -2.31
N LEU A 196 -4.77 2.32 -1.43
CA LEU A 196 -5.27 3.66 -1.71
C LEU A 196 -4.15 4.67 -2.01
N GLY A 197 -2.96 4.50 -1.44
CA GLY A 197 -1.82 5.38 -1.67
C GLY A 197 -1.18 5.22 -3.05
N ILE A 198 -1.44 4.12 -3.77
CA ILE A 198 -0.90 3.84 -5.11
C ILE A 198 -1.86 4.42 -6.16
N TYR A 199 -1.99 5.74 -6.18
CA TYR A 199 -2.96 6.43 -7.03
C TYR A 199 -2.47 6.65 -8.46
N PRO A 200 -3.29 6.34 -9.49
CA PRO A 200 -4.65 5.76 -9.41
C PRO A 200 -4.69 4.23 -9.48
N LEU A 201 -3.58 3.57 -9.83
CA LEU A 201 -3.53 2.18 -10.28
C LEU A 201 -4.07 1.15 -9.28
N LEU A 202 -3.84 1.30 -7.96
CA LEU A 202 -4.43 0.41 -6.94
C LEU A 202 -5.47 1.12 -6.07
N THR A 203 -5.63 2.44 -6.17
CA THR A 203 -6.71 3.17 -5.50
C THR A 203 -8.08 2.71 -5.99
N TRP A 204 -8.31 2.66 -7.30
CA TRP A 204 -9.61 2.20 -7.84
C TRP A 204 -9.89 0.73 -7.54
N PRO A 205 -8.91 -0.20 -7.66
CA PRO A 205 -9.08 -1.57 -7.19
C PRO A 205 -9.41 -1.68 -5.70
N ALA A 206 -8.79 -0.86 -4.85
CA ALA A 206 -9.10 -0.84 -3.42
C ALA A 206 -10.53 -0.36 -3.16
N VAL A 207 -10.99 0.68 -3.87
CA VAL A 207 -12.38 1.17 -3.78
C VAL A 207 -13.37 0.11 -4.27
N GLY A 208 -13.09 -0.55 -5.39
CA GLY A 208 -13.89 -1.67 -5.89
C GLY A 208 -13.94 -2.84 -4.89
N ALA A 209 -12.80 -3.21 -4.31
CA ALA A 209 -12.73 -4.23 -3.27
C ALA A 209 -13.50 -3.83 -1.99
N LEU A 210 -13.50 -2.55 -1.62
CA LEU A 210 -14.34 -2.05 -0.53
C LEU A 210 -15.84 -2.16 -0.87
N ALA A 211 -16.23 -1.88 -2.12
CA ALA A 211 -17.61 -2.10 -2.57
C ALA A 211 -18.00 -3.59 -2.51
N THR A 212 -17.13 -4.49 -2.99
CA THR A 212 -17.30 -5.95 -2.83
C THR A 212 -17.46 -6.32 -1.35
N TRP A 213 -16.59 -5.78 -0.48
CA TRP A 213 -16.63 -6.04 0.94
C TRP A 213 -17.96 -5.61 1.56
N LEU A 214 -18.43 -4.40 1.27
CA LEU A 214 -19.68 -3.86 1.80
C LEU A 214 -20.88 -4.69 1.35
N LEU A 215 -20.92 -5.08 0.07
CA LEU A 215 -21.97 -5.94 -0.48
C LEU A 215 -22.00 -7.30 0.24
N VAL A 216 -20.87 -7.98 0.31
CA VAL A 216 -20.77 -9.31 0.94
C VAL A 216 -21.06 -9.22 2.44
N ALA A 217 -20.56 -8.20 3.14
CA ALA A 217 -20.81 -7.99 4.56
C ALA A 217 -22.30 -7.71 4.83
N LYS A 218 -22.97 -6.94 3.95
CA LYS A 218 -24.40 -6.63 4.05
C LYS A 218 -25.26 -7.88 3.89
N VAL A 219 -24.94 -8.73 2.90
CA VAL A 219 -25.71 -9.94 2.57
C VAL A 219 -25.41 -11.08 3.53
N SER A 220 -24.13 -11.45 3.69
CA SER A 220 -23.72 -12.62 4.46
C SER A 220 -23.68 -12.39 5.98
N LYS A 221 -23.57 -11.13 6.42
CA LYS A 221 -23.29 -10.75 7.81
C LYS A 221 -21.97 -11.31 8.38
N TYR A 222 -21.04 -11.76 7.54
CA TYR A 222 -19.72 -12.27 7.95
C TYR A 222 -18.58 -11.37 7.45
N VAL A 223 -17.85 -10.76 8.39
CA VAL A 223 -16.68 -9.90 8.07
C VAL A 223 -15.54 -10.70 7.45
N SER A 224 -15.33 -11.94 7.91
CA SER A 224 -14.26 -12.80 7.39
C SER A 224 -14.50 -13.20 5.94
N LEU A 225 -15.73 -13.56 5.58
CA LEU A 225 -16.12 -13.84 4.19
C LEU A 225 -15.97 -12.60 3.31
N ALA A 226 -16.50 -11.46 3.76
CA ALA A 226 -16.37 -10.19 3.05
C ALA A 226 -14.91 -9.81 2.78
N SER A 227 -14.03 -10.01 3.76
CA SER A 227 -12.60 -9.69 3.63
C SER A 227 -11.89 -10.60 2.62
N CYS A 228 -12.24 -11.90 2.59
CA CYS A 228 -11.66 -12.84 1.63
C CYS A 228 -12.13 -12.53 0.20
N LEU A 229 -13.43 -12.34 0.00
CA LEU A 229 -13.99 -12.05 -1.33
C LEU A 229 -13.56 -10.68 -1.85
N ALA A 230 -13.41 -9.67 -0.98
CA ALA A 230 -12.83 -8.39 -1.36
C ALA A 230 -11.40 -8.54 -1.88
N ALA A 231 -10.54 -9.29 -1.16
CA ALA A 231 -9.16 -9.52 -1.59
C ALA A 231 -9.09 -10.33 -2.89
N LEU A 232 -9.91 -11.37 -3.03
CA LEU A 232 -10.02 -12.17 -4.26
C LEU A 232 -10.55 -11.37 -5.46
N SER A 233 -11.33 -10.31 -5.22
CA SER A 233 -11.83 -9.43 -6.29
C SER A 233 -10.80 -8.42 -6.82
N LEU A 234 -9.68 -8.21 -6.11
CA LEU A 234 -8.68 -7.20 -6.49
C LEU A 234 -8.12 -7.37 -7.91
N PRO A 235 -7.77 -8.57 -8.40
CA PRO A 235 -7.28 -8.73 -9.78
C PRO A 235 -8.32 -8.34 -10.83
N ALA A 236 -9.60 -8.62 -10.59
CA ALA A 236 -10.68 -8.25 -11.50
C ALA A 236 -10.89 -6.72 -11.52
N TRP A 237 -10.86 -6.08 -10.36
CA TRP A 237 -10.93 -4.62 -10.28
C TRP A 237 -9.71 -3.93 -10.89
N LEU A 238 -8.52 -4.54 -10.76
CA LEU A 238 -7.31 -4.07 -11.44
C LEU A 238 -7.44 -4.18 -12.95
N ALA A 239 -7.97 -5.30 -13.47
CA ALA A 239 -8.23 -5.46 -14.90
C ALA A 239 -9.18 -4.37 -15.43
N LEU A 240 -10.29 -4.13 -14.72
CA LEU A 240 -11.22 -3.06 -15.08
C LEU A 240 -10.56 -1.67 -15.02
N THR A 241 -9.73 -1.42 -14.00
CA THR A 241 -9.03 -0.13 -13.86
C THR A 241 -8.03 0.10 -14.99
N VAL A 242 -7.28 -0.96 -15.37
CA VAL A 242 -6.33 -0.88 -16.48
C VAL A 242 -7.08 -0.61 -17.78
N GLU A 243 -8.20 -1.28 -18.03
CA GLU A 243 -9.03 -1.05 -19.22
C GLU A 243 -9.56 0.40 -19.28
N LEU A 244 -10.14 0.89 -18.19
CA LEU A 244 -10.75 2.24 -18.14
C LEU A 244 -9.73 3.38 -18.18
N LEU A 245 -8.48 3.15 -17.78
CA LEU A 245 -7.43 4.18 -17.72
C LEU A 245 -6.41 4.09 -18.88
N SER A 246 -6.52 3.11 -19.77
CA SER A 246 -5.52 2.88 -20.82
C SER A 246 -6.04 3.26 -22.20
N ASP A 247 -5.84 4.52 -22.59
CA ASP A 247 -6.07 4.98 -23.98
C ASP A 247 -4.93 4.60 -24.96
N GLN A 248 -3.92 3.84 -24.51
CA GLN A 248 -2.67 3.61 -25.27
C GLN A 248 -2.36 2.11 -25.47
N PRO A 249 -2.15 1.64 -26.71
CA PRO A 249 -1.74 0.27 -27.00
C PRO A 249 -0.36 -0.08 -26.39
N GLY A 250 -0.21 -1.28 -25.83
CA GLY A 250 1.09 -1.82 -25.38
C GLY A 250 1.38 -1.79 -23.86
N ARG A 251 0.45 -1.28 -23.04
CA ARG A 251 0.61 -1.13 -21.57
C ARG A 251 0.54 -2.41 -20.73
N HIS A 252 0.19 -3.56 -21.32
CA HIS A 252 0.01 -4.81 -20.56
C HIS A 252 1.30 -5.33 -19.90
N ALA A 253 2.49 -4.94 -20.39
CA ALA A 253 3.76 -5.37 -19.79
C ALA A 253 4.10 -4.63 -18.48
N GLU A 254 3.69 -3.37 -18.33
CA GLU A 254 4.04 -2.53 -17.18
C GLU A 254 3.13 -2.74 -15.96
N VAL A 255 2.00 -3.42 -16.14
CA VAL A 255 1.03 -3.70 -15.07
C VAL A 255 1.32 -4.99 -14.31
N LEU A 256 2.25 -5.82 -14.79
CA LEU A 256 2.57 -7.13 -14.20
C LEU A 256 2.96 -7.06 -12.70
N PRO A 257 3.76 -6.09 -12.23
CA PRO A 257 4.09 -5.96 -10.80
C PRO A 257 2.83 -5.77 -9.93
N PHE A 258 1.88 -4.98 -10.41
CA PHE A 258 0.63 -4.70 -9.69
C PHE A 258 -0.26 -5.94 -9.59
N TYR A 259 -0.42 -6.69 -10.69
CA TYR A 259 -1.13 -7.98 -10.68
C TYR A 259 -0.49 -8.97 -9.71
N THR A 260 0.83 -9.04 -9.70
CA THR A 260 1.58 -9.94 -8.82
C THR A 260 1.25 -9.65 -7.37
N VAL A 261 1.28 -8.37 -6.97
CA VAL A 261 1.06 -7.96 -5.59
C VAL A 261 -0.38 -8.14 -5.15
N VAL A 262 -1.38 -7.85 -5.99
CA VAL A 262 -2.79 -8.08 -5.61
C VAL A 262 -3.12 -9.56 -5.49
N VAL A 263 -2.54 -10.42 -6.32
CA VAL A 263 -2.69 -11.88 -6.21
C VAL A 263 -2.04 -12.40 -4.94
N LEU A 264 -0.80 -11.99 -4.66
CA LEU A 264 -0.10 -12.36 -3.42
C LEU A 264 -0.87 -11.88 -2.18
N LEU A 265 -1.41 -10.65 -2.22
CA LEU A 265 -2.23 -10.12 -1.13
C LEU A 265 -3.49 -10.95 -0.92
N ALA A 266 -4.18 -11.36 -1.99
CA ALA A 266 -5.34 -12.24 -1.90
C ALA A 266 -4.99 -13.57 -1.21
N VAL A 267 -3.89 -14.20 -1.62
CA VAL A 267 -3.37 -15.44 -1.00
C VAL A 267 -3.08 -15.24 0.49
N VAL A 268 -2.34 -14.18 0.85
CA VAL A 268 -1.99 -13.89 2.25
C VAL A 268 -3.23 -13.61 3.09
N VAL A 269 -4.19 -12.84 2.59
CA VAL A 269 -5.44 -12.52 3.30
C VAL A 269 -6.24 -13.80 3.54
N VAL A 270 -6.43 -14.64 2.52
CA VAL A 270 -7.15 -15.91 2.65
C VAL A 270 -6.44 -16.83 3.65
N ALA A 271 -5.11 -16.97 3.56
CA ALA A 271 -4.31 -17.77 4.48
C ALA A 271 -4.46 -17.29 5.94
N LYS A 272 -4.42 -15.97 6.18
CA LYS A 272 -4.64 -15.37 7.52
C LYS A 272 -6.09 -15.53 8.01
N HIS A 273 -7.03 -15.87 7.13
CA HIS A 273 -8.43 -16.14 7.47
C HIS A 273 -8.76 -17.63 7.61
N ARG A 274 -7.80 -18.56 7.47
CA ARG A 274 -8.04 -20.02 7.56
C ARG A 274 -8.89 -20.46 8.76
N ALA A 275 -8.63 -19.90 9.94
CA ALA A 275 -9.38 -20.24 11.17
C ALA A 275 -10.83 -19.72 11.13
N ASN A 276 -11.05 -18.55 10.52
CA ASN A 276 -12.38 -17.99 10.31
C ASN A 276 -13.17 -18.79 9.28
N LEU A 277 -12.51 -19.20 8.18
CA LEU A 277 -13.14 -20.07 7.18
C LEU A 277 -13.54 -21.42 7.79
N GLY A 278 -12.68 -22.00 8.64
CA GLY A 278 -13.03 -23.22 9.38
C GLY A 278 -14.25 -23.05 10.30
N ARG A 279 -14.37 -21.91 11.00
CA ARG A 279 -15.58 -21.61 11.80
C ARG A 279 -16.81 -21.34 10.93
N LEU A 280 -16.63 -20.73 9.76
CA LEU A 280 -17.71 -20.46 8.82
C LEU A 280 -18.30 -21.77 8.28
N LEU A 281 -17.45 -22.73 7.90
CA LEU A 281 -17.87 -24.07 7.49
C LEU A 281 -18.60 -24.84 8.59
N ARG A 282 -18.22 -24.62 9.86
CA ARG A 282 -18.90 -25.20 11.04
C ARG A 282 -20.10 -24.39 11.54
N GLY A 283 -20.48 -23.30 10.88
CA GLY A 283 -21.58 -22.43 11.35
C GLY A 283 -21.32 -21.67 12.66
N THR A 284 -20.08 -21.62 13.14
CA THR A 284 -19.67 -21.03 14.44
C THR A 284 -18.96 -19.69 14.31
N GLU A 285 -18.90 -19.12 13.11
CA GLU A 285 -18.26 -17.82 12.87
C GLU A 285 -19.12 -16.66 13.38
N ASN A 286 -18.47 -15.63 13.92
CA ASN A 286 -19.16 -14.50 14.53
C ASN A 286 -19.86 -13.61 13.46
N ARG A 287 -21.17 -13.39 13.63
CA ARG A 287 -21.98 -12.52 12.76
C ARG A 287 -21.90 -11.06 13.18
N ILE A 288 -21.92 -10.15 12.21
CA ILE A 288 -21.98 -8.70 12.44
C ILE A 288 -23.18 -8.40 13.36
N GLY A 289 -22.94 -7.62 14.41
CA GLY A 289 -23.98 -7.21 15.38
C GLY A 289 -23.95 -7.95 16.71
N GLN A 290 -23.31 -9.13 16.79
CA GLN A 290 -23.06 -9.80 18.08
C GLN A 290 -22.15 -8.91 18.93
N ARG A 291 -22.60 -8.48 20.13
CA ARG A 291 -21.79 -7.71 21.09
C ARG A 291 -21.17 -8.63 22.13
N ILE A 292 -20.06 -8.19 22.71
CA ILE A 292 -19.39 -8.84 23.83
C ILE A 292 -19.29 -7.81 24.93
N ASP A 293 -19.73 -8.17 26.13
CA ASP A 293 -19.50 -7.35 27.31
C ASP A 293 -18.13 -7.73 27.91
N PRO A 294 -17.12 -6.84 27.86
CA PRO A 294 -15.82 -7.11 28.44
C PRO A 294 -15.80 -7.05 29.97
N HIS A 295 -16.85 -6.52 30.60
CA HIS A 295 -16.96 -6.36 32.06
C HIS A 295 -17.94 -7.35 32.70
N ALA A 296 -18.57 -8.21 31.92
CA ALA A 296 -19.41 -9.27 32.46
C ALA A 296 -18.55 -10.22 33.31
N THR A 297 -18.92 -10.37 34.59
CA THR A 297 -18.34 -11.38 35.48
C THR A 297 -18.52 -12.75 34.82
N PRO A 298 -17.47 -13.59 34.71
CA PRO A 298 -17.64 -14.95 34.20
C PRO A 298 -18.69 -15.66 35.05
N THR A 299 -19.83 -15.99 34.47
CA THR A 299 -20.84 -16.83 35.12
C THR A 299 -20.18 -18.16 35.45
N PRO A 300 -20.16 -18.59 36.73
CA PRO A 300 -19.78 -19.96 37.04
C PRO A 300 -20.85 -20.89 36.46
N ASN A 301 -20.40 -21.90 35.73
CA ASN A 301 -21.05 -23.16 35.37
C ASN A 301 -21.73 -23.27 33.99
N ALA A 302 -21.21 -24.22 33.22
CA ALA A 302 -21.97 -25.42 32.88
C ALA A 302 -21.03 -26.62 33.00
N THR A 303 -21.08 -27.30 34.14
CA THR A 303 -20.62 -28.68 34.26
C THR A 303 -21.31 -29.49 33.15
N PRO A 304 -20.61 -30.34 32.38
CA PRO A 304 -21.29 -31.23 31.45
C PRO A 304 -22.24 -32.10 32.26
N ALA A 305 -23.53 -32.07 31.94
CA ALA A 305 -24.51 -32.97 32.52
C ALA A 305 -23.97 -34.41 32.38
N ALA A 306 -23.76 -35.06 33.52
CA ALA A 306 -23.45 -36.48 33.56
C ALA A 306 -24.58 -37.22 32.82
N SER A 307 -24.21 -38.03 31.84
CA SER A 307 -25.12 -38.93 31.16
C SER A 307 -25.72 -39.89 32.19
N GLU A 308 -27.01 -39.72 32.48
CA GLU A 308 -27.82 -40.75 33.14
C GLU A 308 -27.93 -41.94 32.19
N THR A 309 -27.22 -43.02 32.50
CA THR A 309 -27.51 -44.35 31.97
C THR A 309 -28.77 -44.88 32.69
N PRO A 310 -29.83 -45.30 31.99
CA PRO A 310 -30.94 -45.99 32.63
C PRO A 310 -30.49 -47.41 32.98
N SER A 311 -30.51 -47.73 34.27
CA SER A 311 -30.50 -49.10 34.78
C SER A 311 -31.91 -49.70 34.68
N GLY A 312 -32.02 -50.88 34.07
CA GLY A 312 -33.02 -51.89 34.45
C GLY A 312 -34.35 -51.90 33.70
N GLY A 313 -34.61 -53.03 33.03
CA GLY A 313 -35.87 -53.42 32.39
C GLY A 313 -35.65 -54.62 31.50
#